data_AF-A0A846B337-F1
#
_entry.id   AF-A0A846B337-F1
#
_cell.length_a   1.000
_cell.length_b   1.000
_cell.length_c   1.000
_cell.angle_alpha   90.00
_cell.angle_beta   90.00
_cell.angle_gamma   90.00
#
_symmetry.space_group_name_H-M   'P 1'
#
loop_
_entity.id
_entity.type
_entity.pdbx_description
1 polymer ?
#
loop_
_entity_poly.entity_id
_entity_poly.type
_entity_poly.pdbx_seq_one_letter_code
_entity_poly.pdbx_strand_id
1 'polypeptide(L)'
;MQETPTTFVSSTEQQIKNVKQAKIYFSLGKVLAKKEEWKEAIAAYRQAIDREQNFADAYHFLGDALVETGDQTEAIKVYQKAVEINPELWEVYHKLGSLLQEKEELEEAVFAYHKSLELKPDFCWSYNNLGDILVKLERWEEAIDAYRRGIELNPDFPWSYCKLGDVLVKLGNWREAIAAYRQAVMRNPQAPWSLYKLGEILRQHGQFEEAVDYLRQAIEFKTDAPEFYQSLGAALVKLDRWPEAEEYLNQLIQFPPDSLPTFRGSFLQLGKVLATQGKLNSAIVAYSHAVEINQNYNLSYHNLGDVLEEKGLLYHAFIVYQKAVEFAESPVILNNLNRKIEQLENKFKRMDNLFLQLSPSQLTAEEIIIDAEFPLTPNNSFQSQDYDRNGIPFRWTMAGKPFGFEIFYDRTCANKIQLMLVNQSIDNLTVYCVINNHVIQLEKELSEDENYAIFTGILSERQVQGQTRIDVIAIHENEQLHLTNNILTLNIQKDRIISVPFSRLSLKNLIPVVS
;
A
#
# COMPACT_ATOMS: atom_id res chain seq x y z
N MET A 1 -3.26 -16.52 85.10
CA MET A 1 -1.90 -16.58 84.52
C MET A 1 -1.41 -15.15 84.44
N GLN A 2 -0.56 -14.74 85.38
CA GLN A 2 0.08 -13.43 85.39
C GLN A 2 1.36 -13.56 84.56
N GLU A 3 1.44 -12.89 83.41
CA GLU A 3 2.73 -12.72 82.73
C GLU A 3 3.63 -11.87 83.64
N THR A 4 4.81 -12.40 83.97
CA THR A 4 5.78 -11.75 84.85
C THR A 4 6.37 -10.50 84.18
N PRO A 5 6.61 -9.39 84.90
CA PRO A 5 7.18 -8.15 84.34
C PRO A 5 8.49 -8.36 83.55
N THR A 6 9.29 -9.36 83.91
CA THR A 6 10.57 -9.72 83.29
C THR A 6 10.44 -10.30 81.87
N THR A 7 9.35 -11.01 81.54
CA THR A 7 9.11 -11.55 80.18
C THR A 7 8.60 -10.47 79.22
N PHE A 8 7.94 -9.44 79.75
CA PHE A 8 7.47 -8.28 78.98
C PHE A 8 8.61 -7.29 78.67
N VAL A 9 9.54 -7.08 79.61
CA VAL A 9 10.72 -6.23 79.40
C VAL A 9 11.70 -6.87 78.39
N SER A 10 11.91 -8.19 78.44
CA SER A 10 12.80 -8.87 77.49
C SER A 10 12.23 -8.95 76.06
N SER A 11 10.91 -9.08 75.91
CA SER A 11 10.27 -9.08 74.59
C SER A 11 10.28 -7.69 73.95
N THR A 12 10.09 -6.63 74.74
CA THR A 12 10.17 -5.24 74.26
C THR A 12 11.60 -4.83 73.91
N GLU A 13 12.61 -5.25 74.68
CA GLU A 13 14.03 -5.04 74.33
C GLU A 13 14.41 -5.75 73.02
N GLN A 14 13.94 -6.99 72.83
CA GLN A 14 14.18 -7.74 71.61
C GLN A 14 13.49 -7.10 70.39
N GLN A 15 12.28 -6.58 70.57
CA GLN A 15 11.55 -5.86 69.52
C GLN A 15 12.28 -4.55 69.13
N ILE A 16 12.76 -3.78 70.10
CA ILE A 16 13.55 -2.56 69.86
C ILE A 16 14.84 -2.90 69.10
N LYS A 17 15.51 -4.00 69.48
CA LYS A 17 16.71 -4.49 68.79
C LYS A 17 16.42 -4.86 67.34
N ASN A 18 15.31 -5.54 67.08
CA ASN A 18 14.88 -5.91 65.74
C ASN A 18 14.59 -4.68 64.86
N VAL A 19 13.85 -3.70 65.38
CA VAL A 19 13.56 -2.43 64.67
C VAL A 19 14.85 -1.67 64.34
N LYS A 20 15.79 -1.56 65.29
CA LYS A 20 17.10 -0.94 65.04
C LYS A 20 17.87 -1.69 63.95
N GLN A 21 17.88 -3.01 64.00
CA GLN A 21 18.56 -3.85 63.03
C GLN A 21 17.91 -3.73 61.63
N ALA A 22 16.59 -3.66 61.55
CA ALA A 22 15.85 -3.44 60.31
C ALA A 22 16.30 -2.14 59.63
N LYS A 23 16.36 -1.04 60.39
CA LYS A 23 16.84 0.27 59.90
C LYS A 23 18.29 0.25 59.40
N ILE A 24 19.17 -0.54 60.04
CA ILE A 24 20.56 -0.71 59.59
C ILE A 24 20.60 -1.44 58.24
N TYR A 25 19.91 -2.57 58.12
CA TYR A 25 19.85 -3.32 56.86
C TYR A 25 19.21 -2.52 55.73
N PHE A 26 18.15 -1.76 56.03
CA PHE A 26 17.55 -0.83 55.08
C PHE A 26 18.54 0.24 54.59
N SER A 27 19.29 0.84 55.53
CA SER A 27 20.32 1.83 55.19
C SER A 27 21.44 1.23 54.33
N LEU A 28 21.86 -0.01 54.65
CA LEU A 28 22.81 -0.77 53.84
C LEU A 28 22.27 -1.02 52.43
N GLY A 29 21.02 -1.47 52.30
CA GLY A 29 20.37 -1.68 51.00
C GLY A 29 20.36 -0.41 50.15
N LYS A 30 20.05 0.76 50.74
CA LYS A 30 20.10 2.06 50.04
C LYS A 30 21.50 2.43 49.55
N VAL A 31 22.54 2.10 50.32
CA VAL A 31 23.94 2.36 49.92
C VAL A 31 24.34 1.43 48.77
N LEU A 32 23.96 0.16 48.83
CA LEU A 32 24.24 -0.83 47.78
C LEU A 32 23.50 -0.50 46.49
N ALA A 33 22.22 -0.12 46.57
CA ALA A 33 21.43 0.34 45.43
C ALA A 33 22.05 1.56 44.74
N LYS A 34 22.58 2.53 45.51
CA LYS A 34 23.31 3.68 44.96
C LYS A 34 24.61 3.31 44.23
N LYS A 35 25.17 2.14 44.51
CA LYS A 35 26.33 1.58 43.80
C LYS A 35 25.94 0.63 42.67
N GLU A 36 24.64 0.49 42.40
CA GLU A 36 24.08 -0.46 41.43
C GLU A 36 24.40 -1.94 41.77
N GLU A 37 24.73 -2.22 43.03
CA GLU A 37 24.90 -3.57 43.57
C GLU A 37 23.52 -4.18 43.92
N TRP A 38 22.69 -4.39 42.90
CA TRP A 38 21.26 -4.67 43.06
C TRP A 38 20.94 -5.97 43.79
N LYS A 39 21.71 -7.04 43.58
CA LYS A 39 21.48 -8.34 44.23
C LYS A 39 21.73 -8.26 45.73
N GLU A 40 22.80 -7.58 46.12
CA GLU A 40 23.17 -7.32 47.50
C GLU A 40 22.19 -6.36 48.16
N ALA A 41 21.71 -5.34 47.43
CA ALA A 41 20.66 -4.43 47.90
C ALA A 41 19.35 -5.18 48.20
N ILE A 42 18.90 -6.05 47.29
CA ILE A 42 17.72 -6.92 47.48
C ILE A 42 17.89 -7.78 48.74
N ALA A 43 19.05 -8.42 48.92
CA ALA A 43 19.33 -9.23 50.10
C ALA A 43 19.27 -8.40 51.38
N ALA A 44 19.82 -7.19 51.39
CA ALA A 44 19.77 -6.28 52.52
C ALA A 44 18.34 -5.80 52.82
N TYR A 45 17.53 -5.47 51.82
CA TYR A 45 16.13 -5.09 52.04
C TYR A 45 15.28 -6.26 52.57
N ARG A 46 15.48 -7.48 52.06
CA ARG A 46 14.82 -8.68 52.61
C ARG A 46 15.21 -8.91 54.08
N GLN A 47 16.49 -8.71 54.44
CA GLN A 47 16.91 -8.76 55.85
C GLN A 47 16.26 -7.66 56.70
N ALA A 48 15.99 -6.47 56.15
CA ALA A 48 15.24 -5.44 56.87
C ALA A 48 13.80 -5.88 57.14
N ILE A 49 13.13 -6.44 56.13
CA ILE A 49 11.74 -6.94 56.20
C ILE A 49 11.63 -8.13 57.17
N ASP A 50 12.59 -9.05 57.17
CA ASP A 50 12.62 -10.21 58.09
C ASP A 50 12.64 -9.78 59.56
N ARG A 51 13.23 -8.62 59.88
CA ARG A 51 13.29 -8.07 61.23
C ARG A 51 12.08 -7.22 61.59
N GLU A 52 11.48 -6.57 60.61
CA GLU A 52 10.32 -5.69 60.77
C GLU A 52 9.36 -5.86 59.59
N GLN A 53 8.35 -6.72 59.75
CA GLN A 53 7.38 -7.03 58.69
C GLN A 53 6.46 -5.86 58.33
N ASN A 54 6.35 -4.84 59.18
CA ASN A 54 5.57 -3.63 58.94
C ASN A 54 6.46 -2.44 58.52
N PHE A 55 7.49 -2.70 57.71
CA PHE A 55 8.43 -1.68 57.25
C PHE A 55 8.17 -1.29 55.79
N ALA A 56 7.19 -0.42 55.57
CA ALA A 56 6.74 -0.03 54.22
C ALA A 56 7.87 0.46 53.30
N ASP A 57 8.79 1.28 53.81
CA ASP A 57 9.93 1.77 53.01
C ASP A 57 10.83 0.61 52.54
N ALA A 58 11.08 -0.41 53.38
CA ALA A 58 11.90 -1.55 52.96
C ALA A 58 11.24 -2.34 51.82
N TYR A 59 9.91 -2.47 51.83
CA TYR A 59 9.16 -3.06 50.71
C TYR A 59 9.18 -2.19 49.45
N HIS A 60 9.01 -0.87 49.58
CA HIS A 60 9.14 0.07 48.46
C HIS A 60 10.51 -0.04 47.80
N PHE A 61 11.60 0.13 48.55
CA PHE A 61 12.94 0.10 47.99
C PHE A 61 13.37 -1.31 47.53
N LEU A 62 12.80 -2.38 48.08
CA LEU A 62 12.94 -3.73 47.53
C LEU A 62 12.27 -3.82 46.15
N GLY A 63 11.06 -3.28 46.00
CA GLY A 63 10.36 -3.21 44.71
C GLY A 63 11.18 -2.47 43.66
N ASP A 64 11.77 -1.32 44.03
CA ASP A 64 12.66 -0.55 43.15
C ASP A 64 13.82 -1.42 42.66
N ALA A 65 14.51 -2.10 43.57
CA ALA A 65 15.65 -2.95 43.21
C ALA A 65 15.23 -4.18 42.36
N LEU A 66 14.04 -4.73 42.59
CA LEU A 66 13.52 -5.85 41.80
C LEU A 66 13.22 -5.42 40.35
N VAL A 67 12.66 -4.22 40.15
CA VAL A 67 12.45 -3.64 38.81
C VAL A 67 13.77 -3.53 38.05
N GLU A 68 14.82 -3.00 38.69
CA GLU A 68 16.16 -2.88 38.09
C GLU A 68 16.78 -4.23 37.71
N THR A 69 16.44 -5.30 38.43
CA THR A 69 16.88 -6.66 38.11
C THR A 69 15.95 -7.42 37.15
N GLY A 70 14.83 -6.82 36.73
CA GLY A 70 13.87 -7.39 35.78
C GLY A 70 12.79 -8.31 36.39
N ASP A 71 12.75 -8.49 37.72
CA ASP A 71 11.68 -9.28 38.37
C ASP A 71 10.45 -8.42 38.68
N GLN A 72 9.75 -8.03 37.62
CA GLN A 72 8.57 -7.17 37.72
C GLN A 72 7.42 -7.82 38.49
N THR A 73 7.29 -9.16 38.42
CA THR A 73 6.20 -9.89 39.08
C THR A 73 6.38 -9.88 40.59
N GLU A 74 7.60 -10.07 41.10
CA GLU A 74 7.87 -9.91 42.53
C GLU A 74 7.77 -8.42 42.95
N ALA A 75 8.24 -7.50 42.10
CA ALA A 75 8.15 -6.06 42.37
C ALA A 75 6.71 -5.59 42.64
N ILE A 76 5.74 -6.02 41.82
CA ILE A 76 4.31 -5.71 42.02
C ILE A 76 3.84 -6.18 43.40
N LYS A 77 4.17 -7.41 43.80
CA LYS A 77 3.75 -7.98 45.10
C LYS A 77 4.32 -7.20 46.28
N VAL A 78 5.61 -6.82 46.22
CA VAL A 78 6.23 -6.06 47.31
C VAL A 78 5.73 -4.61 47.35
N TYR A 79 5.43 -3.98 46.21
CA TYR A 79 4.79 -2.67 46.19
C TYR A 79 3.36 -2.72 46.77
N GLN A 80 2.56 -3.72 46.42
CA GLN A 80 1.25 -3.95 47.02
C GLN A 80 1.36 -4.08 48.54
N LYS A 81 2.38 -4.79 49.03
CA LYS A 81 2.64 -4.90 50.47
C LYS A 81 3.05 -3.57 51.10
N ALA A 82 3.87 -2.77 50.42
CA ALA A 82 4.27 -1.45 50.89
C ALA A 82 3.07 -0.53 51.10
N VAL A 83 2.13 -0.47 50.14
CA VAL A 83 0.92 0.37 50.23
C VAL A 83 -0.13 -0.20 51.18
N GLU A 84 -0.17 -1.51 51.41
CA GLU A 84 -0.99 -2.12 52.46
C GLU A 84 -0.52 -1.69 53.86
N ILE A 85 0.80 -1.59 54.07
CA ILE A 85 1.39 -1.16 55.34
C ILE A 85 1.29 0.37 55.51
N ASN A 86 1.57 1.13 54.45
CA ASN A 86 1.47 2.58 54.44
C ASN A 86 0.71 3.08 53.19
N PRO A 87 -0.60 3.36 53.31
CA PRO A 87 -1.43 3.85 52.21
C PRO A 87 -1.11 5.26 51.71
N GLU A 88 -0.18 5.99 52.33
CA GLU A 88 0.16 7.38 51.96
C GLU A 88 1.34 7.47 50.96
N LEU A 89 1.80 6.34 50.41
CA LEU A 89 2.95 6.26 49.50
C LEU A 89 2.56 6.51 48.04
N TRP A 90 2.34 7.78 47.67
CA TRP A 90 1.96 8.18 46.31
C TRP A 90 2.97 7.72 45.24
N GLU A 91 4.27 7.69 45.55
CA GLU A 91 5.31 7.22 44.62
C GLU A 91 5.12 5.75 44.28
N VAL A 92 4.78 4.93 45.28
CA VAL A 92 4.61 3.49 45.11
C VAL A 92 3.37 3.20 44.29
N TYR A 93 2.27 3.92 44.51
CA TYR A 93 1.08 3.82 43.66
C TYR A 93 1.37 4.18 42.20
N HIS A 94 2.17 5.22 41.94
CA HIS A 94 2.60 5.54 40.58
C HIS A 94 3.42 4.41 39.93
N LYS A 95 4.42 3.90 40.65
CA LYS A 95 5.28 2.79 40.18
C LYS A 95 4.48 1.50 39.95
N LEU A 96 3.56 1.20 40.85
CA LEU A 96 2.64 0.06 40.73
C LEU A 96 1.77 0.22 39.48
N GLY A 97 1.19 1.40 39.24
CA GLY A 97 0.43 1.69 38.02
C GLY A 97 1.24 1.47 36.74
N SER A 98 2.52 1.89 36.72
CA SER A 98 3.41 1.67 35.59
C SER A 98 3.68 0.20 35.30
N LEU A 99 3.95 -0.60 36.34
CA LEU A 99 4.18 -2.04 36.16
C LEU A 99 2.92 -2.79 35.74
N LEU A 100 1.76 -2.45 36.30
CA LEU A 100 0.47 -3.03 35.93
C LEU A 100 0.11 -2.70 34.48
N GLN A 101 0.40 -1.48 34.04
CA GLN A 101 0.28 -1.05 32.65
C GLN A 101 1.11 -1.89 31.69
N GLU A 102 2.36 -2.22 32.05
CA GLU A 102 3.24 -3.09 31.26
C GLU A 102 2.77 -4.55 31.24
N LYS A 103 2.04 -5.00 32.27
CA LYS A 103 1.41 -6.33 32.35
C LYS A 103 0.03 -6.41 31.68
N GLU A 104 -0.45 -5.31 31.10
CA GLU A 104 -1.80 -5.17 30.53
C GLU A 104 -2.94 -5.37 31.56
N GLU A 105 -2.66 -5.20 32.85
CA GLU A 105 -3.65 -5.14 33.93
C GLU A 105 -4.19 -3.70 34.04
N LEU A 106 -4.98 -3.31 33.03
CA LEU A 106 -5.29 -1.90 32.75
C LEU A 106 -6.16 -1.23 33.82
N GLU A 107 -7.16 -1.91 34.38
CA GLU A 107 -8.06 -1.31 35.39
C GLU A 107 -7.36 -1.13 36.74
N GLU A 108 -6.52 -2.10 37.12
CA GLU A 108 -5.69 -2.03 38.32
C GLU A 108 -4.66 -0.89 38.18
N ALA A 109 -4.11 -0.67 36.98
CA ALA A 109 -3.25 0.46 36.69
C ALA A 109 -4.00 1.80 36.85
N VAL A 110 -5.23 1.92 36.33
CA VAL A 110 -6.09 3.10 36.52
C VAL A 110 -6.30 3.38 38.01
N PHE A 111 -6.66 2.35 38.80
CA PHE A 111 -6.85 2.49 40.24
C PHE A 111 -5.57 2.99 40.94
N ALA A 112 -4.41 2.41 40.61
CA ALA A 112 -3.14 2.80 41.18
C ALA A 112 -2.78 4.26 40.84
N TYR A 113 -2.95 4.69 39.58
CA TYR A 113 -2.71 6.08 39.21
C TYR A 113 -3.68 7.06 39.88
N HIS A 114 -4.96 6.73 40.01
CA HIS A 114 -5.90 7.56 40.77
C HIS A 114 -5.50 7.69 42.25
N LYS A 115 -5.06 6.60 42.89
CA LYS A 115 -4.55 6.66 44.27
C LYS A 115 -3.30 7.51 44.40
N SER A 116 -2.38 7.42 43.45
CA SER A 116 -1.21 8.31 43.38
C SER A 116 -1.64 9.79 43.29
N LEU A 117 -2.62 10.11 42.44
CA LEU A 117 -3.12 11.48 42.24
C LEU A 117 -4.00 12.01 43.38
N GLU A 118 -4.70 11.14 44.11
CA GLU A 118 -5.43 11.51 45.33
C GLU A 118 -4.46 12.02 46.42
N LEU A 119 -3.33 11.31 46.58
CA LEU A 119 -2.29 11.63 47.56
C LEU A 119 -1.37 12.77 47.09
N LYS A 120 -1.12 12.85 45.78
CA LYS A 120 -0.29 13.89 45.17
C LYS A 120 -0.91 14.44 43.87
N PRO A 121 -1.82 15.42 43.99
CA PRO A 121 -2.55 15.98 42.85
C PRO A 121 -1.69 16.78 41.86
N ASP A 122 -0.47 17.15 42.22
CA ASP A 122 0.43 17.96 41.39
C ASP A 122 1.46 17.12 40.59
N PHE A 123 1.33 15.79 40.61
CA PHE A 123 2.27 14.91 39.91
C PHE A 123 1.84 14.64 38.45
N CYS A 124 2.35 15.46 37.54
CA CYS A 124 2.01 15.43 36.10
C CYS A 124 2.21 14.06 35.41
N TRP A 125 3.20 13.27 35.80
CA TRP A 125 3.48 11.97 35.17
C TRP A 125 2.37 10.94 35.39
N SER A 126 1.72 10.93 36.57
CA SER A 126 0.58 10.05 36.82
C SER A 126 -0.62 10.42 35.93
N TYR A 127 -0.86 11.71 35.68
CA TYR A 127 -1.91 12.14 34.73
C TYR A 127 -1.63 11.68 33.29
N ASN A 128 -0.38 11.82 32.83
CA ASN A 128 -0.01 11.38 31.47
C ASN A 128 -0.16 9.88 31.30
N ASN A 129 0.35 9.09 32.25
CA ASN A 129 0.23 7.63 32.18
C ASN A 129 -1.21 7.16 32.34
N LEU A 130 -2.00 7.81 33.22
CA LEU A 130 -3.43 7.55 33.33
C LEU A 130 -4.13 7.80 31.98
N GLY A 131 -3.83 8.92 31.31
CA GLY A 131 -4.35 9.21 29.97
C GLY A 131 -3.98 8.13 28.95
N ASP A 132 -2.75 7.63 28.95
CA ASP A 132 -2.31 6.55 28.06
C ASP A 132 -3.08 5.24 28.30
N ILE A 133 -3.39 4.92 29.57
CA ILE A 133 -4.18 3.74 29.91
C ILE A 133 -5.66 3.90 29.56
N LEU A 134 -6.24 5.07 29.83
CA LEU A 134 -7.63 5.36 29.49
C LEU A 134 -7.85 5.31 27.97
N VAL A 135 -6.86 5.72 27.18
CA VAL A 135 -6.84 5.51 25.71
C VAL A 135 -6.90 4.03 25.34
N LYS A 136 -6.12 3.16 25.99
CA LYS A 136 -6.17 1.71 25.74
C LYS A 136 -7.51 1.07 26.13
N LEU A 137 -8.17 1.63 27.14
CA LEU A 137 -9.50 1.22 27.59
C LEU A 137 -10.65 1.89 26.80
N GLU A 138 -10.33 2.69 25.78
CA GLU A 138 -11.30 3.47 24.98
C GLU A 138 -12.17 4.44 25.82
N ARG A 139 -11.67 4.87 26.99
CA ARG A 139 -12.27 5.90 27.86
C ARG A 139 -11.79 7.29 27.44
N TRP A 140 -12.22 7.72 26.26
CA TRP A 140 -11.68 8.88 25.54
C TRP A 140 -11.81 10.21 26.30
N GLU A 141 -12.98 10.49 26.86
CA GLU A 141 -13.26 11.73 27.57
C GLU A 141 -12.41 11.85 28.85
N GLU A 142 -12.31 10.76 29.62
CA GLU A 142 -11.47 10.71 30.82
C GLU A 142 -9.98 10.88 30.47
N ALA A 143 -9.54 10.31 29.34
CA ALA A 143 -8.17 10.48 28.85
C ALA A 143 -7.87 11.95 28.51
N ILE A 144 -8.82 12.65 27.87
CA ILE A 144 -8.69 14.08 27.57
C ILE A 144 -8.51 14.89 28.85
N ASP A 145 -9.33 14.63 29.88
CA ASP A 145 -9.23 15.33 31.16
C ASP A 145 -7.89 15.05 31.85
N ALA A 146 -7.43 13.80 31.84
CA ALA A 146 -6.12 13.42 32.38
C ALA A 146 -4.98 14.16 31.65
N TYR A 147 -4.95 14.16 30.32
CA TYR A 147 -3.91 14.87 29.57
C TYR A 147 -3.97 16.39 29.78
N ARG A 148 -5.16 17.00 29.84
CA ARG A 148 -5.31 18.43 30.11
C ARG A 148 -4.76 18.79 31.49
N ARG A 149 -5.04 18.00 32.52
CA ARG A 149 -4.44 18.17 33.85
C ARG A 149 -2.93 18.00 33.85
N GLY A 150 -2.41 17.00 33.14
CA GLY A 150 -0.97 16.81 32.96
C GLY A 150 -0.29 18.03 32.31
N ILE A 151 -0.94 18.61 31.28
CA ILE A 151 -0.50 19.82 30.59
C ILE A 151 -0.55 21.05 31.49
N GLU A 152 -1.61 21.23 32.29
CA GLU A 152 -1.72 22.34 33.25
C GLU A 152 -0.56 22.35 34.25
N LEU A 153 -0.15 21.16 34.72
CA LEU A 153 0.93 20.99 35.68
C LEU A 153 2.33 21.08 35.07
N ASN A 154 2.49 20.61 33.84
CA ASN A 154 3.75 20.67 33.10
C ASN A 154 3.51 21.12 31.66
N PRO A 155 3.41 22.44 31.41
CA PRO A 155 3.06 22.97 30.11
C PRO A 155 4.15 22.79 29.06
N ASP A 156 5.39 22.46 29.44
CA ASP A 156 6.53 22.35 28.52
C ASP A 156 6.72 20.93 27.98
N PHE A 157 5.86 19.97 28.34
CA PHE A 157 5.98 18.59 27.89
C PHE A 157 5.23 18.35 26.56
N PRO A 158 5.92 18.24 25.41
CA PRO A 158 5.27 18.21 24.08
C PRO A 158 4.44 16.94 23.87
N TRP A 159 4.84 15.83 24.49
CA TRP A 159 4.21 14.52 24.33
C TRP A 159 2.74 14.53 24.77
N SER A 160 2.41 15.19 25.88
CA SER A 160 1.02 15.29 26.37
C SER A 160 0.12 16.01 25.37
N TYR A 161 0.61 17.05 24.70
CA TYR A 161 -0.15 17.74 23.66
C TYR A 161 -0.38 16.87 22.43
N CYS A 162 0.64 16.10 22.01
CA CYS A 162 0.46 15.13 20.93
C CYS A 162 -0.58 14.06 21.27
N LYS A 163 -0.52 13.51 22.49
CA LYS A 163 -1.46 12.49 22.95
C LYS A 163 -2.88 13.03 23.09
N LEU A 164 -3.04 14.24 23.63
CA LEU A 164 -4.31 14.95 23.63
C LEU A 164 -4.86 15.12 22.21
N GLY A 165 -4.00 15.53 21.26
CA GLY A 165 -4.34 15.64 19.85
C GLY A 165 -4.84 14.32 19.25
N ASP A 166 -4.17 13.21 19.55
CA ASP A 166 -4.54 11.88 19.05
C ASP A 166 -5.96 11.49 19.48
N VAL A 167 -6.29 11.70 20.74
CA VAL A 167 -7.63 11.40 21.29
C VAL A 167 -8.69 12.33 20.71
N LEU A 168 -8.38 13.62 20.56
CA LEU A 168 -9.30 14.59 19.95
C LEU A 168 -9.60 14.27 18.48
N VAL A 169 -8.61 13.77 17.71
CA VAL A 169 -8.84 13.26 16.35
C VAL A 169 -9.82 12.08 16.37
N LYS A 170 -9.66 11.14 17.30
CA LYS A 170 -10.57 9.98 17.43
C LYS A 170 -12.01 10.37 17.72
N LEU A 171 -12.23 11.43 18.51
CA LEU A 171 -13.56 11.97 18.80
C LEU A 171 -14.10 12.92 17.70
N GLY A 172 -13.33 13.19 16.64
CA GLY A 172 -13.73 14.13 15.58
C GLY A 172 -13.60 15.61 15.96
N ASN A 173 -12.98 15.94 17.10
CA ASN A 173 -12.74 17.30 17.58
C ASN A 173 -11.48 17.92 16.94
N TRP A 174 -11.48 17.98 15.61
CA TRP A 174 -10.30 18.33 14.81
C TRP A 174 -9.72 19.73 15.09
N ARG A 175 -10.56 20.72 15.43
CA ARG A 175 -10.09 22.09 15.75
C ARG A 175 -9.20 22.11 16.99
N GLU A 176 -9.63 21.42 18.06
CA GLU A 176 -8.83 21.31 19.27
C GLU A 176 -7.61 20.42 19.05
N ALA A 177 -7.73 19.37 18.22
CA ALA A 177 -6.58 18.53 17.87
C ALA A 177 -5.47 19.33 17.16
N ILE A 178 -5.83 20.17 16.18
CA ILE A 178 -4.88 21.08 15.51
C ILE A 178 -4.21 22.00 16.53
N ALA A 179 -4.99 22.59 17.45
CA ALA A 179 -4.44 23.45 18.50
C ALA A 179 -3.44 22.70 19.38
N ALA A 180 -3.78 21.48 19.82
CA ALA A 180 -2.90 20.63 20.63
C ALA A 180 -1.61 20.26 19.85
N TYR A 181 -1.71 19.80 18.61
CA TYR A 181 -0.53 19.48 17.81
C TYR A 181 0.36 20.71 17.54
N ARG A 182 -0.21 21.89 17.28
CA ARG A 182 0.57 23.14 17.17
C ARG A 182 1.33 23.44 18.46
N GLN A 183 0.71 23.23 19.63
CA GLN A 183 1.41 23.38 20.91
C GLN A 183 2.56 22.35 21.05
N ALA A 184 2.36 21.10 20.62
CA ALA A 184 3.42 20.09 20.61
C ALA A 184 4.59 20.49 19.72
N VAL A 185 4.33 20.89 18.47
CA VAL A 185 5.34 21.35 17.50
C VAL A 185 6.06 22.59 18.00
N MET A 186 5.36 23.55 18.62
CA MET A 186 5.99 24.75 19.17
C MET A 186 7.03 24.44 20.25
N ARG A 187 6.82 23.39 21.06
CA ARG A 187 7.73 23.01 22.15
C ARG A 187 8.85 22.08 21.68
N ASN A 188 8.58 21.26 20.68
CA ASN A 188 9.59 20.45 20.02
C ASN A 188 9.46 20.54 18.49
N PRO A 189 10.04 21.58 17.87
CA PRO A 189 9.93 21.82 16.44
C PRO A 189 10.60 20.77 15.55
N GLN A 190 11.48 19.95 16.13
CA GLN A 190 12.25 18.93 15.41
C GLN A 190 11.67 17.52 15.57
N ALA A 191 10.46 17.39 16.13
CA ALA A 191 9.78 16.10 16.29
C ALA A 191 9.04 15.71 14.99
N PRO A 192 9.56 14.76 14.17
CA PRO A 192 9.00 14.47 12.84
C PRO A 192 7.55 13.98 12.91
N TRP A 193 7.25 13.13 13.89
CA TRP A 193 5.91 12.58 14.08
C TRP A 193 4.88 13.64 14.53
N SER A 194 5.29 14.63 15.32
CA SER A 194 4.41 15.74 15.71
C SER A 194 4.09 16.64 14.52
N LEU A 195 5.10 16.95 13.71
CA LEU A 195 4.97 17.67 12.45
C LEU A 195 4.06 16.93 11.47
N TYR A 196 4.28 15.63 11.28
CA TYR A 196 3.44 14.79 10.44
C TYR A 196 1.98 14.76 10.92
N LYS A 197 1.73 14.54 12.22
CA LYS A 197 0.37 14.53 12.76
C LYS A 197 -0.35 15.85 12.56
N LEU A 198 0.33 16.97 12.74
CA LEU A 198 -0.20 18.30 12.45
C LEU A 198 -0.49 18.47 10.95
N GLY A 199 0.48 18.15 10.09
CA GLY A 199 0.32 18.25 8.64
C GLY A 199 -0.82 17.37 8.11
N GLU A 200 -0.95 16.15 8.63
CA GLU A 200 -1.99 15.21 8.22
C GLU A 200 -3.39 15.69 8.62
N ILE A 201 -3.59 16.19 9.85
CA ILE A 201 -4.91 16.70 10.26
C ILE A 201 -5.28 17.97 9.49
N LEU A 202 -4.31 18.86 9.19
CA LEU A 202 -4.51 20.05 8.36
C LEU A 202 -4.92 19.65 6.93
N ARG A 203 -4.23 18.66 6.35
CA ARG A 203 -4.53 18.12 5.02
C ARG A 203 -5.95 17.54 4.95
N GLN A 204 -6.36 16.76 5.94
CA GLN A 204 -7.70 16.18 6.00
C GLN A 204 -8.80 17.25 6.08
N HIS A 205 -8.51 18.42 6.64
CA HIS A 205 -9.46 19.53 6.81
C HIS A 205 -9.25 20.67 5.81
N GLY A 206 -8.54 20.40 4.70
CA GLY A 206 -8.45 21.31 3.55
C GLY A 206 -7.45 22.45 3.68
N GLN A 207 -6.65 22.49 4.74
CA GLN A 207 -5.58 23.48 4.93
C GLN A 207 -4.29 23.00 4.27
N PHE A 208 -4.34 22.82 2.94
CA PHE A 208 -3.32 22.10 2.19
C PHE A 208 -1.96 22.82 2.14
N GLU A 209 -1.93 24.14 2.00
CA GLU A 209 -0.69 24.91 1.97
C GLU A 209 0.09 24.77 3.28
N GLU A 210 -0.58 24.96 4.41
CA GLU A 210 0.04 24.81 5.74
C GLU A 210 0.44 23.35 6.00
N ALA A 211 -0.37 22.38 5.53
CA ALA A 211 -0.03 20.97 5.62
C ALA A 211 1.27 20.64 4.88
N VAL A 212 1.46 21.18 3.67
CA VAL A 212 2.70 20.98 2.87
C VAL A 212 3.93 21.43 3.65
N ASP A 213 3.87 22.59 4.33
CA ASP A 213 5.01 23.13 5.06
C ASP A 213 5.43 22.23 6.23
N TYR A 214 4.49 21.73 7.02
CA TYR A 214 4.81 20.82 8.13
C TYR A 214 5.22 19.42 7.66
N LEU A 215 4.60 18.89 6.60
CA LEU A 215 4.97 17.59 6.04
C LEU A 215 6.37 17.61 5.43
N ARG A 216 6.79 18.72 4.81
CA ARG A 216 8.17 18.91 4.34
C ARG A 216 9.17 18.90 5.48
N GLN A 217 8.88 19.64 6.55
CA GLN A 217 9.72 19.64 7.75
C GLN A 217 9.79 18.24 8.38
N ALA A 218 8.69 17.49 8.41
CA ALA A 218 8.69 16.12 8.90
C ALA A 218 9.65 15.22 8.11
N ILE A 219 9.66 15.34 6.77
CA ILE A 219 10.58 14.60 5.89
C ILE A 219 12.04 15.05 6.08
N GLU A 220 12.28 16.35 6.27
CA GLU A 220 13.63 16.88 6.53
C GLU A 220 14.26 16.23 7.77
N PHE A 221 13.49 16.06 8.85
CA PHE A 221 13.99 15.44 10.08
C PHE A 221 13.95 13.91 10.07
N LYS A 222 13.12 13.28 9.22
CA LYS A 222 13.02 11.82 9.08
C LYS A 222 12.65 11.43 7.65
N THR A 223 13.62 10.91 6.92
CA THR A 223 13.47 10.52 5.51
C THR A 223 12.99 9.08 5.31
N ASP A 224 13.00 8.24 6.34
CA ASP A 224 12.64 6.82 6.28
C ASP A 224 11.18 6.55 6.72
N ALA A 225 10.27 7.49 6.44
CA ALA A 225 8.85 7.41 6.79
C ALA A 225 7.96 7.60 5.55
N PRO A 226 7.54 6.51 4.86
CA PRO A 226 6.79 6.60 3.61
C PRO A 226 5.42 7.31 3.75
N GLU A 227 4.80 7.28 4.92
CA GLU A 227 3.54 7.98 5.22
C GLU A 227 3.67 9.50 5.01
N PHE A 228 4.86 10.06 5.27
CA PHE A 228 5.08 11.50 5.16
C PHE A 228 5.03 11.94 3.70
N TYR A 229 5.70 11.17 2.82
CA TYR A 229 5.68 11.37 1.37
C TYR A 229 4.28 11.20 0.79
N GLN A 230 3.53 10.21 1.28
CA GLN A 230 2.16 9.97 0.84
C GLN A 230 1.25 11.15 1.17
N SER A 231 1.26 11.61 2.42
CA SER A 231 0.45 12.76 2.85
C SER A 231 0.87 14.03 2.11
N LEU A 232 2.17 14.25 1.91
CA LEU A 232 2.68 15.42 1.18
C LEU A 232 2.26 15.38 -0.29
N GLY A 233 2.45 14.26 -0.98
CA GLY A 233 2.02 14.08 -2.37
C GLY A 233 0.52 14.30 -2.53
N ALA A 234 -0.30 13.75 -1.62
CA ALA A 234 -1.74 13.97 -1.63
C ALA A 234 -2.15 15.43 -1.40
N ALA A 235 -1.43 16.16 -0.53
CA ALA A 235 -1.66 17.59 -0.33
C ALA A 235 -1.29 18.42 -1.57
N LEU A 236 -0.15 18.12 -2.20
CA LEU A 236 0.32 18.80 -3.42
C LEU A 236 -0.62 18.57 -4.61
N VAL A 237 -1.17 17.36 -4.75
CA VAL A 237 -2.23 17.05 -5.73
C VAL A 237 -3.47 17.93 -5.55
N LYS A 238 -3.85 18.24 -4.31
CA LYS A 238 -5.01 19.10 -4.02
C LYS A 238 -4.75 20.58 -4.29
N LEU A 239 -3.49 20.97 -4.36
CA LEU A 239 -3.03 22.32 -4.71
C LEU A 239 -2.68 22.45 -6.20
N ASP A 240 -2.90 21.42 -7.01
CA ASP A 240 -2.49 21.35 -8.42
C ASP A 240 -0.99 21.62 -8.64
N ARG A 241 -0.14 21.32 -7.62
CA ARG A 241 1.32 21.47 -7.67
C ARG A 241 1.96 20.22 -8.27
N TRP A 242 1.66 19.95 -9.54
CA TRP A 242 1.96 18.68 -10.21
C TRP A 242 3.44 18.25 -10.20
N PRO A 243 4.41 19.12 -10.52
CA PRO A 243 5.82 18.71 -10.57
C PRO A 243 6.34 18.26 -9.20
N GLU A 244 5.94 18.96 -8.14
CA GLU A 244 6.35 18.64 -6.77
C GLU A 244 5.62 17.37 -6.29
N ALA A 245 4.34 17.20 -6.62
CA ALA A 245 3.61 15.98 -6.32
C ALA A 245 4.28 14.75 -6.97
N GLU A 246 4.68 14.85 -8.23
CA GLU A 246 5.39 13.80 -8.95
C GLU A 246 6.72 13.43 -8.27
N GLU A 247 7.51 14.42 -7.85
CA GLU A 247 8.78 14.21 -7.17
C GLU A 247 8.59 13.37 -5.89
N TYR A 248 7.71 13.79 -4.98
CA TYR A 248 7.53 13.09 -3.71
C TYR A 248 6.81 11.73 -3.86
N LEU A 249 5.90 11.58 -4.83
CA LEU A 249 5.28 10.29 -5.13
C LEU A 249 6.29 9.32 -5.76
N ASN A 250 7.22 9.80 -6.58
CA ASN A 250 8.30 8.96 -7.12
C ASN A 250 9.29 8.52 -6.03
N GLN A 251 9.55 9.36 -5.01
CA GLN A 251 10.34 8.95 -3.85
C GLN A 251 9.60 7.91 -3.01
N LEU A 252 8.28 8.06 -2.82
CA LEU A 252 7.45 7.09 -2.10
C LEU A 252 7.51 5.69 -2.74
N ILE A 253 7.49 5.59 -4.07
CA ILE A 253 7.51 4.28 -4.74
C ILE A 253 8.87 3.55 -4.64
N GLN A 254 9.92 4.21 -4.14
CA GLN A 254 11.22 3.55 -3.88
C GLN A 254 11.24 2.77 -2.57
N PHE A 255 10.25 2.98 -1.68
CA PHE A 255 10.16 2.24 -0.43
C PHE A 255 9.68 0.79 -0.68
N PRO A 256 10.08 -0.18 0.17
CA PRO A 256 9.63 -1.56 0.03
C PRO A 256 8.09 -1.67 0.06
N PRO A 257 7.44 -2.41 -0.85
CA PRO A 257 5.98 -2.53 -0.91
C PRO A 257 5.34 -3.04 0.38
N ASP A 258 6.05 -3.90 1.13
CA ASP A 258 5.58 -4.49 2.39
C ASP A 258 5.51 -3.48 3.55
N SER A 259 6.11 -2.30 3.39
CA SER A 259 6.14 -1.28 4.45
C SER A 259 4.79 -0.60 4.69
N LEU A 260 3.86 -0.62 3.71
CA LEU A 260 2.55 0.04 3.83
C LEU A 260 1.45 -0.64 3.00
N PRO A 261 0.28 -0.97 3.60
CA PRO A 261 -0.93 -1.29 2.83
C PRO A 261 -1.39 -0.14 1.91
N THR A 262 -0.92 1.09 2.15
CA THR A 262 -1.31 2.34 1.48
C THR A 262 -0.54 2.67 0.20
N PHE A 263 0.46 1.87 -0.19
CA PHE A 263 1.15 1.98 -1.50
C PHE A 263 0.18 1.90 -2.69
N ARG A 264 -1.00 1.30 -2.46
CA ARG A 264 -2.13 1.25 -3.39
C ARG A 264 -2.55 2.62 -3.91
N GLY A 265 -2.62 3.60 -3.00
CA GLY A 265 -3.09 4.94 -3.33
C GLY A 265 -2.03 5.78 -4.04
N SER A 266 -0.74 5.50 -3.82
CA SER A 266 0.35 6.33 -4.36
C SER A 266 0.49 6.20 -5.87
N PHE A 267 0.42 4.97 -6.41
CA PHE A 267 0.43 4.75 -7.87
C PHE A 267 -0.79 5.37 -8.56
N LEU A 268 -1.97 5.32 -7.93
CA LEU A 268 -3.16 5.99 -8.45
C LEU A 268 -3.01 7.51 -8.48
N GLN A 269 -2.47 8.11 -7.41
CA GLN A 269 -2.19 9.55 -7.37
C GLN A 269 -1.12 9.93 -8.39
N LEU A 270 -0.05 9.13 -8.51
CA LEU A 270 1.03 9.36 -9.45
C LEU A 270 0.53 9.29 -10.90
N GLY A 271 -0.25 8.26 -11.24
CA GLY A 271 -0.90 8.15 -12.55
C GLY A 271 -1.75 9.37 -12.88
N LYS A 272 -2.49 9.91 -11.89
CA LYS A 272 -3.30 11.12 -12.07
C LYS A 272 -2.43 12.36 -12.30
N VAL A 273 -1.37 12.52 -11.52
CA VAL A 273 -0.40 13.61 -11.66
C VAL A 273 0.30 13.57 -13.02
N LEU A 274 0.64 12.38 -13.52
CA LEU A 274 1.27 12.20 -14.82
C LEU A 274 0.29 12.44 -15.97
N ALA A 275 -0.96 11.95 -15.86
CA ALA A 275 -2.00 12.15 -16.85
C ALA A 275 -2.35 13.63 -17.02
N THR A 276 -2.52 14.36 -15.91
CA THR A 276 -2.78 15.82 -15.93
C THR A 276 -1.65 16.65 -16.54
N GLN A 277 -0.42 16.15 -16.49
CA GLN A 277 0.73 16.75 -17.18
C GLN A 277 0.86 16.32 -18.66
N GLY A 278 -0.04 15.49 -19.19
CA GLY A 278 0.02 14.93 -20.54
C GLY A 278 1.09 13.84 -20.72
N LYS A 279 1.70 13.34 -19.62
CA LYS A 279 2.68 12.24 -19.64
C LYS A 279 1.97 10.88 -19.73
N LEU A 280 1.17 10.67 -20.79
CA LEU A 280 0.24 9.55 -20.91
C LEU A 280 0.91 8.17 -20.79
N ASN A 281 2.10 7.98 -21.36
CA ASN A 281 2.85 6.70 -21.25
C ASN A 281 3.20 6.37 -19.80
N SER A 282 3.73 7.33 -19.06
CA SER A 282 4.09 7.16 -17.66
C SER A 282 2.85 6.98 -16.79
N ALA A 283 1.76 7.67 -17.12
CA ALA A 283 0.46 7.50 -16.45
C ALA A 283 -0.10 6.09 -16.63
N ILE A 284 -0.04 5.53 -17.84
CA ILE A 284 -0.42 4.13 -18.11
C ILE A 284 0.38 3.18 -17.21
N VAL A 285 1.71 3.32 -17.17
CA VAL A 285 2.57 2.47 -16.32
C VAL A 285 2.18 2.58 -14.84
N ALA A 286 1.98 3.80 -14.34
CA ALA A 286 1.60 4.01 -12.95
C ALA A 286 0.22 3.39 -12.63
N TYR A 287 -0.78 3.56 -13.51
CA TYR A 287 -2.09 2.96 -13.32
C TYR A 287 -2.09 1.43 -13.49
N SER A 288 -1.27 0.88 -14.38
CA SER A 288 -1.08 -0.57 -14.50
C SER A 288 -0.54 -1.18 -13.21
N HIS A 289 0.47 -0.56 -12.59
CA HIS A 289 0.95 -0.98 -11.27
C HIS A 289 -0.14 -0.86 -10.18
N ALA A 290 -0.97 0.19 -10.23
CA ALA A 290 -2.10 0.31 -9.30
C ALA A 290 -3.12 -0.83 -9.46
N VAL A 291 -3.35 -1.29 -10.69
CA VAL A 291 -4.19 -2.46 -11.01
C VAL A 291 -3.55 -3.77 -10.55
N GLU A 292 -2.25 -3.97 -10.77
CA GLU A 292 -1.52 -5.17 -10.36
C GLU A 292 -1.56 -5.37 -8.84
N ILE A 293 -1.36 -4.29 -8.08
CA ILE A 293 -1.36 -4.30 -6.62
C ILE A 293 -2.76 -4.60 -6.07
N ASN A 294 -3.82 -4.09 -6.73
CA ASN A 294 -5.19 -4.37 -6.34
C ASN A 294 -6.08 -4.62 -7.55
N GLN A 295 -6.19 -5.91 -7.89
CA GLN A 295 -6.95 -6.38 -9.03
C GLN A 295 -8.46 -6.12 -8.92
N ASN A 296 -8.98 -5.74 -7.74
CA ASN A 296 -10.41 -5.53 -7.50
C ASN A 296 -10.77 -4.05 -7.30
N TYR A 297 -9.88 -3.11 -7.63
CA TYR A 297 -10.16 -1.68 -7.42
C TYR A 297 -10.60 -0.97 -8.70
N ASN A 298 -11.91 -0.72 -8.79
CA ASN A 298 -12.57 -0.09 -9.95
C ASN A 298 -11.87 1.19 -10.43
N LEU A 299 -11.52 2.10 -9.52
CA LEU A 299 -10.95 3.41 -9.89
C LEU A 299 -9.62 3.28 -10.65
N SER A 300 -8.79 2.27 -10.34
CA SER A 300 -7.54 2.04 -11.06
C SER A 300 -7.80 1.69 -12.51
N TYR A 301 -8.75 0.77 -12.76
CA TYR A 301 -9.16 0.41 -14.11
C TYR A 301 -9.82 1.59 -14.83
N HIS A 302 -10.77 2.28 -14.19
CA HIS A 302 -11.43 3.43 -14.82
C HIS A 302 -10.42 4.50 -15.27
N ASN A 303 -9.48 4.90 -14.41
CA ASN A 303 -8.48 5.90 -14.75
C ASN A 303 -7.47 5.41 -15.80
N LEU A 304 -7.10 4.12 -15.77
CA LEU A 304 -6.29 3.51 -16.82
C LEU A 304 -7.03 3.57 -18.17
N GLY A 305 -8.32 3.22 -18.19
CA GLY A 305 -9.17 3.31 -19.37
C GLY A 305 -9.24 4.73 -19.93
N ASP A 306 -9.37 5.74 -19.07
CA ASP A 306 -9.40 7.15 -19.48
C ASP A 306 -8.12 7.58 -20.20
N VAL A 307 -6.95 7.23 -19.64
CA VAL A 307 -5.66 7.56 -20.27
C VAL A 307 -5.44 6.77 -21.55
N LEU A 308 -5.89 5.51 -21.61
CA LEU A 308 -5.85 4.68 -22.82
C LEU A 308 -6.74 5.28 -23.92
N GLU A 309 -7.95 5.72 -23.59
CA GLU A 309 -8.86 6.39 -24.54
C GLU A 309 -8.24 7.69 -25.06
N GLU A 310 -7.68 8.52 -24.18
CA GLU A 310 -7.00 9.77 -24.55
C GLU A 310 -5.80 9.54 -25.49
N LYS A 311 -5.05 8.46 -25.26
CA LYS A 311 -3.93 8.06 -26.12
C LYS A 311 -4.38 7.46 -27.47
N GLY A 312 -5.66 7.14 -27.64
CA GLY A 312 -6.21 6.49 -28.85
C GLY A 312 -6.17 4.95 -28.80
N LEU A 313 -5.86 4.36 -27.65
CA LEU A 313 -5.83 2.91 -27.41
C LEU A 313 -7.24 2.38 -27.07
N LEU A 314 -8.18 2.59 -28.00
CA LEU A 314 -9.61 2.45 -27.76
C LEU A 314 -10.03 1.04 -27.31
N TYR A 315 -9.41 -0.01 -27.87
CA TYR A 315 -9.73 -1.38 -27.49
C TYR A 315 -9.25 -1.73 -26.07
N HIS A 316 -8.05 -1.28 -25.70
CA HIS A 316 -7.53 -1.48 -24.34
C HIS A 316 -8.36 -0.71 -23.33
N ALA A 317 -8.78 0.51 -23.68
CA ALA A 317 -9.72 1.28 -22.87
C ALA A 317 -11.03 0.50 -22.67
N PHE A 318 -11.59 -0.09 -23.74
CA PHE A 318 -12.79 -0.92 -23.67
C PHE A 318 -12.65 -2.11 -22.71
N ILE A 319 -11.59 -2.91 -22.85
CA ILE A 319 -11.34 -4.08 -21.99
C ILE A 319 -11.18 -3.67 -20.52
N VAL A 320 -10.41 -2.61 -20.29
CA VAL A 320 -10.18 -2.09 -18.95
C VAL A 320 -11.46 -1.51 -18.33
N TYR A 321 -12.33 -0.86 -19.13
CA TYR A 321 -13.64 -0.42 -18.65
C TYR A 321 -14.58 -1.58 -18.32
N GLN A 322 -14.60 -2.63 -19.14
CA GLN A 322 -15.35 -3.86 -18.82
C GLN A 322 -14.88 -4.45 -17.50
N LYS A 323 -13.55 -4.48 -17.28
CA LYS A 323 -12.99 -4.96 -16.02
C LYS A 323 -13.35 -4.04 -14.85
N ALA A 324 -13.39 -2.72 -15.05
CA ALA A 324 -13.85 -1.78 -14.04
C ALA A 324 -15.31 -2.04 -13.63
N VAL A 325 -16.19 -2.40 -14.58
CA VAL A 325 -17.61 -2.69 -14.32
C VAL A 325 -17.79 -3.82 -13.31
N GLU A 326 -16.98 -4.87 -13.38
CA GLU A 326 -17.04 -6.00 -12.44
C GLU A 326 -16.87 -5.57 -10.97
N PHE A 327 -16.17 -4.47 -10.73
CA PHE A 327 -15.84 -3.96 -9.39
C PHE A 327 -16.57 -2.67 -9.04
N ALA A 328 -17.61 -2.28 -9.79
CA ALA A 328 -18.33 -1.03 -9.57
C ALA A 328 -19.13 -1.05 -8.24
N GLU A 329 -18.77 -0.15 -7.32
CA GLU A 329 -19.36 -0.09 -5.97
C GLU A 329 -20.70 0.66 -5.90
N SER A 330 -21.10 1.35 -6.98
CA SER A 330 -22.30 2.19 -7.01
C SER A 330 -22.97 2.17 -8.39
N PRO A 331 -24.32 2.22 -8.45
CA PRO A 331 -25.06 2.34 -9.71
C PRO A 331 -24.63 3.55 -10.57
N VAL A 332 -24.19 4.64 -9.93
CA VAL A 332 -23.72 5.84 -10.66
C VAL A 332 -22.42 5.55 -11.41
N ILE A 333 -21.46 4.88 -10.75
CA ILE A 333 -20.18 4.50 -11.36
C ILE A 333 -20.42 3.49 -12.48
N LEU A 334 -21.26 2.49 -12.21
CA LEU A 334 -21.65 1.47 -13.19
C LEU A 334 -22.27 2.09 -14.45
N ASN A 335 -23.22 3.02 -14.29
CA ASN A 335 -23.85 3.70 -15.42
C ASN A 335 -22.86 4.55 -16.24
N ASN A 336 -21.92 5.22 -15.56
CA ASN A 336 -20.88 6.00 -16.25
C ASN A 336 -19.95 5.10 -17.07
N LEU A 337 -19.54 3.96 -16.52
CA LEU A 337 -18.70 2.98 -17.21
C LEU A 337 -19.43 2.35 -18.40
N ASN A 338 -20.67 1.90 -18.21
CA ASN A 338 -21.47 1.33 -19.30
C ASN A 338 -21.66 2.33 -20.45
N ARG A 339 -21.82 3.62 -20.14
CA ARG A 339 -21.90 4.67 -21.17
C ARG A 339 -20.59 4.82 -21.94
N LYS A 340 -19.43 4.72 -21.28
CA LYS A 340 -18.12 4.74 -21.95
C LYS A 340 -17.95 3.51 -22.86
N ILE A 341 -18.31 2.33 -22.36
CA ILE A 341 -18.30 1.08 -23.13
C ILE A 341 -19.19 1.20 -24.38
N GLU A 342 -20.46 1.63 -24.22
CA GLU A 342 -21.41 1.82 -25.32
C GLU A 342 -20.91 2.86 -26.35
N GLN A 343 -20.24 3.93 -25.90
CA GLN A 343 -19.63 4.91 -26.80
C GLN A 343 -18.51 4.29 -27.63
N LEU A 344 -17.65 3.47 -27.03
CA LEU A 344 -16.59 2.75 -27.74
C LEU A 344 -17.17 1.72 -28.71
N GLU A 345 -18.18 0.93 -28.30
CA GLU A 345 -18.89 0.00 -29.19
C GLU A 345 -19.50 0.70 -30.40
N ASN A 346 -20.12 1.87 -30.20
CA ASN A 346 -20.67 2.66 -31.29
C ASN A 346 -19.57 3.22 -32.21
N LYS A 347 -18.40 3.59 -31.67
CA LYS A 347 -17.23 3.96 -32.48
C LYS A 347 -16.76 2.77 -33.32
N PHE A 348 -16.67 1.57 -32.73
CA PHE A 348 -16.29 0.34 -33.45
C PHE A 348 -17.31 -0.03 -34.54
N LYS A 349 -18.61 -0.02 -34.23
CA LYS A 349 -19.69 -0.25 -35.22
C LYS A 349 -19.69 0.77 -36.35
N ARG A 350 -19.36 2.04 -36.06
CA ARG A 350 -19.24 3.07 -37.10
C ARG A 350 -18.02 2.85 -37.97
N MET A 351 -16.90 2.44 -37.39
CA MET A 351 -15.73 2.00 -38.14
C MET A 351 -16.14 0.86 -39.09
N ASP A 352 -16.77 -0.20 -38.59
CA ASP A 352 -17.28 -1.34 -39.38
C ASP A 352 -18.21 -0.90 -40.51
N ASN A 353 -19.13 0.05 -40.26
CA ASN A 353 -20.04 0.58 -41.27
C ASN A 353 -19.35 1.50 -42.30
N LEU A 354 -18.38 2.31 -41.90
CA LEU A 354 -17.54 3.09 -42.83
C LEU A 354 -16.76 2.15 -43.75
N PHE A 355 -16.30 1.03 -43.19
CA PHE A 355 -15.61 0.00 -43.94
C PHE A 355 -16.55 -0.73 -44.92
N LEU A 356 -17.82 -1.00 -44.54
CA LEU A 356 -18.85 -1.58 -45.42
C LEU A 356 -19.28 -0.68 -46.60
N GLN A 357 -19.10 0.65 -46.51
CA GLN A 357 -19.45 1.59 -47.59
C GLN A 357 -18.38 1.72 -48.70
N LEU A 358 -17.16 1.23 -48.47
CA LEU A 358 -16.14 1.12 -49.52
C LEU A 358 -16.50 -0.08 -50.42
N SER A 359 -16.84 0.18 -51.69
CA SER A 359 -17.50 -0.80 -52.57
C SER A 359 -16.70 -2.11 -52.79
N PRO A 360 -17.34 -3.31 -52.79
CA PRO A 360 -16.70 -4.62 -52.96
C PRO A 360 -16.31 -4.99 -54.41
N SER A 361 -16.37 -4.07 -55.37
CA SER A 361 -16.50 -4.41 -56.79
C SER A 361 -15.20 -4.80 -57.52
N GLN A 362 -14.12 -5.19 -56.83
CA GLN A 362 -12.88 -5.59 -57.51
C GLN A 362 -12.13 -6.82 -56.98
N LEU A 363 -12.63 -7.56 -55.98
CA LEU A 363 -11.84 -8.64 -55.38
C LEU A 363 -12.57 -9.98 -55.45
N THR A 364 -12.21 -10.78 -56.44
CA THR A 364 -12.59 -12.19 -56.56
C THR A 364 -11.88 -13.02 -55.50
N ALA A 365 -12.60 -13.99 -54.94
CA ALA A 365 -12.12 -14.94 -53.96
C ALA A 365 -10.85 -15.65 -54.42
N GLU A 366 -9.76 -15.54 -53.65
CA GLU A 366 -8.73 -16.55 -53.40
C GLU A 366 -7.59 -15.91 -52.56
N GLU A 367 -7.31 -16.53 -51.41
CA GLU A 367 -6.07 -16.46 -50.58
C GLU A 367 -5.69 -15.12 -49.89
N ILE A 368 -5.30 -15.20 -48.61
CA ILE A 368 -4.86 -14.04 -47.80
C ILE A 368 -3.50 -14.33 -47.18
N ILE A 369 -2.52 -13.48 -47.51
CA ILE A 369 -1.21 -13.41 -46.86
C ILE A 369 -1.06 -11.97 -46.36
N ILE A 370 -0.94 -11.79 -45.04
CA ILE A 370 -0.81 -10.46 -44.40
C ILE A 370 0.68 -10.23 -44.08
N ASP A 371 1.34 -9.50 -44.96
CA ASP A 371 2.74 -9.13 -44.78
C ASP A 371 2.84 -7.81 -44.01
N ALA A 372 3.43 -7.83 -42.81
CA ALA A 372 3.64 -6.65 -41.99
C ALA A 372 5.06 -6.63 -41.42
N GLU A 373 5.89 -5.66 -41.83
CA GLU A 373 7.27 -5.55 -41.37
C GLU A 373 7.37 -4.73 -40.07
N PHE A 374 7.91 -5.34 -39.00
CA PHE A 374 8.15 -4.65 -37.73
C PHE A 374 9.61 -4.73 -37.31
N PRO A 375 10.31 -3.60 -37.10
CA PRO A 375 11.68 -3.64 -36.58
C PRO A 375 11.66 -3.83 -35.05
N LEU A 376 11.92 -5.05 -34.59
CA LEU A 376 12.18 -5.31 -33.17
C LEU A 376 13.57 -4.75 -32.77
N THR A 377 13.61 -3.87 -31.78
CA THR A 377 14.87 -3.43 -31.12
C THR A 377 14.89 -3.90 -29.66
N PRO A 378 16.07 -4.08 -29.04
CA PRO A 378 16.23 -4.87 -27.81
C PRO A 378 15.43 -4.41 -26.58
N ASN A 379 14.97 -3.15 -26.54
CA ASN A 379 14.44 -2.49 -25.34
C ASN A 379 12.97 -2.05 -25.43
N ASN A 380 12.22 -2.37 -26.50
CA ASN A 380 10.86 -1.86 -26.68
C ASN A 380 9.81 -2.98 -26.74
N SER A 381 8.74 -2.85 -25.95
CA SER A 381 7.41 -3.32 -26.34
C SER A 381 6.95 -2.48 -27.53
N PHE A 382 6.33 -3.12 -28.52
CA PHE A 382 5.88 -2.44 -29.73
C PHE A 382 4.40 -2.69 -29.95
N GLN A 383 3.71 -1.62 -30.33
CA GLN A 383 2.35 -1.64 -30.81
C GLN A 383 2.39 -1.02 -32.21
N SER A 384 2.05 -1.81 -33.23
CA SER A 384 1.73 -1.28 -34.54
C SER A 384 0.23 -1.10 -34.62
N GLN A 385 -0.18 0.13 -34.89
CA GLN A 385 -1.44 0.42 -35.53
C GLN A 385 -1.09 1.14 -36.82
N ASP A 386 -1.27 0.48 -37.96
CA ASP A 386 -0.99 1.10 -39.25
C ASP A 386 -2.18 2.01 -39.58
N TYR A 387 -2.15 3.25 -39.09
CA TYR A 387 -3.10 4.31 -39.42
C TYR A 387 -2.50 5.25 -40.47
N ASP A 388 -3.33 5.74 -41.40
CA ASP A 388 -2.94 6.90 -42.21
C ASP A 388 -2.79 8.17 -41.34
N ARG A 389 -2.31 9.28 -41.92
CA ARG A 389 -2.12 10.56 -41.21
C ARG A 389 -3.40 11.15 -40.59
N ASN A 390 -4.57 10.56 -40.84
CA ASN A 390 -5.86 10.96 -40.31
C ASN A 390 -6.43 9.95 -39.28
N GLY A 391 -5.67 8.93 -38.88
CA GLY A 391 -6.13 7.95 -37.89
C GLY A 391 -7.05 6.87 -38.47
N ILE A 392 -6.98 6.58 -39.78
CA ILE A 392 -7.77 5.52 -40.44
C ILE A 392 -6.88 4.28 -40.67
N PRO A 393 -7.27 3.07 -40.21
CA PRO A 393 -6.42 1.88 -40.39
C PRO A 393 -6.16 1.62 -41.88
N PHE A 394 -4.97 1.17 -42.24
CA PHE A 394 -4.67 0.71 -43.59
C PHE A 394 -5.66 -0.38 -44.03
N ARG A 395 -6.02 -0.35 -45.32
CA ARG A 395 -7.06 -1.20 -45.93
C ARG A 395 -6.59 -2.64 -46.06
N TRP A 396 -7.28 -3.58 -45.42
CA TRP A 396 -7.09 -5.02 -45.64
C TRP A 396 -8.46 -5.68 -45.87
N THR A 397 -8.58 -6.53 -46.89
CA THR A 397 -9.85 -7.14 -47.30
C THR A 397 -9.74 -8.66 -47.40
N MET A 398 -10.67 -9.38 -46.76
CA MET A 398 -10.87 -10.82 -46.82
C MET A 398 -12.13 -11.13 -47.62
N ALA A 399 -12.00 -11.83 -48.75
CA ALA A 399 -13.13 -12.14 -49.65
C ALA A 399 -13.97 -10.89 -50.02
N GLY A 400 -13.30 -9.74 -50.19
CA GLY A 400 -13.95 -8.46 -50.48
C GLY A 400 -14.59 -7.75 -49.26
N LYS A 401 -14.47 -8.30 -48.05
CA LYS A 401 -14.89 -7.66 -46.79
C LYS A 401 -13.70 -7.08 -46.03
N PRO A 402 -13.77 -5.83 -45.55
CA PRO A 402 -12.69 -5.23 -44.76
C PRO A 402 -12.55 -5.91 -43.39
N PHE A 403 -11.32 -5.97 -42.87
CA PHE A 403 -11.05 -6.41 -41.49
C PHE A 403 -9.96 -5.54 -40.85
N GLY A 404 -10.06 -5.32 -39.53
CA GLY A 404 -9.03 -4.66 -38.73
C GLY A 404 -8.21 -5.68 -37.95
N PHE A 405 -6.93 -5.38 -37.74
CA PHE A 405 -6.08 -6.14 -36.81
C PHE A 405 -5.28 -5.23 -35.90
N GLU A 406 -5.13 -5.63 -34.64
CA GLU A 406 -4.15 -5.08 -33.70
C GLU A 406 -3.19 -6.20 -33.32
N ILE A 407 -1.88 -5.94 -33.43
CA ILE A 407 -0.82 -6.86 -33.01
C ILE A 407 -0.21 -6.31 -31.74
N PHE A 408 -0.29 -7.10 -30.68
CA PHE A 408 0.34 -6.80 -29.40
C PHE A 408 1.43 -7.83 -29.11
N TYR A 409 2.64 -7.35 -28.80
CA TYR A 409 3.72 -8.17 -28.30
C TYR A 409 4.25 -7.59 -26.98
N ASP A 410 4.07 -8.34 -25.90
CA ASP A 410 4.48 -7.95 -24.55
C ASP A 410 5.54 -8.91 -24.00
N ARG A 411 6.73 -8.36 -23.75
CA ARG A 411 7.84 -9.07 -23.10
C ARG A 411 7.67 -9.21 -21.58
N THR A 412 6.80 -8.42 -20.95
CA THR A 412 6.53 -8.47 -19.50
C THR A 412 5.49 -9.54 -19.15
N CYS A 413 4.53 -9.80 -20.04
CA CYS A 413 3.59 -10.91 -19.95
C CYS A 413 4.03 -12.13 -20.78
N ALA A 414 5.07 -12.84 -20.32
CA ALA A 414 5.44 -14.16 -20.83
C ALA A 414 5.67 -14.26 -22.36
N ASN A 415 6.12 -13.18 -23.02
CA ASN A 415 6.36 -13.13 -24.48
C ASN A 415 5.11 -13.48 -25.32
N LYS A 416 3.94 -13.04 -24.87
CA LYS A 416 2.66 -13.31 -25.53
C LYS A 416 2.48 -12.41 -26.75
N ILE A 417 2.09 -13.00 -27.89
CA ILE A 417 1.50 -12.30 -29.05
C ILE A 417 -0.01 -12.43 -28.98
N GLN A 418 -0.70 -11.31 -29.21
CA GLN A 418 -2.15 -11.31 -29.39
C GLN A 418 -2.52 -10.57 -30.68
N LEU A 419 -3.47 -11.15 -31.40
CA LEU A 419 -3.99 -10.71 -32.69
C LEU A 419 -5.50 -10.71 -32.61
N MET A 420 -6.12 -9.54 -32.68
CA MET A 420 -7.58 -9.45 -32.71
C MET A 420 -8.06 -9.25 -34.14
N LEU A 421 -9.03 -10.05 -34.58
CA LEU A 421 -9.73 -9.87 -35.85
C LEU A 421 -11.20 -9.52 -35.57
N VAL A 422 -11.75 -8.55 -36.29
CA VAL A 422 -13.16 -8.12 -36.19
C VAL A 422 -13.85 -8.32 -37.54
N ASN A 423 -14.79 -9.28 -37.63
CA ASN A 423 -15.61 -9.59 -38.82
C ASN A 423 -16.61 -10.74 -38.57
N GLN A 424 -17.76 -10.73 -39.26
CA GLN A 424 -18.79 -11.79 -39.27
C GLN A 424 -18.39 -13.08 -40.01
N SER A 425 -17.09 -13.34 -40.21
CA SER A 425 -16.60 -14.47 -41.00
C SER A 425 -15.26 -15.01 -40.47
N ILE A 426 -15.05 -14.91 -39.15
CA ILE A 426 -13.82 -15.34 -38.48
C ILE A 426 -13.89 -16.81 -38.03
N ASP A 427 -15.09 -17.39 -38.01
CA ASP A 427 -15.35 -18.73 -37.47
C ASP A 427 -14.57 -19.84 -38.17
N ASN A 428 -14.11 -19.62 -39.40
CA ASN A 428 -13.35 -20.61 -40.16
C ASN A 428 -11.89 -20.20 -40.39
N LEU A 429 -11.33 -19.31 -39.58
CA LEU A 429 -9.93 -18.87 -39.71
C LEU A 429 -8.98 -19.57 -38.73
N THR A 430 -7.86 -20.04 -39.26
CA THR A 430 -6.64 -20.36 -38.52
C THR A 430 -5.60 -19.29 -38.80
N VAL A 431 -5.04 -18.68 -37.75
CA VAL A 431 -4.01 -17.64 -37.89
C VAL A 431 -2.66 -18.18 -37.45
N TYR A 432 -1.65 -17.91 -38.26
CA TYR A 432 -0.25 -18.23 -38.03
C TYR A 432 0.56 -16.95 -37.91
N CYS A 433 1.60 -17.02 -37.10
CA CYS A 433 2.61 -15.99 -36.94
C CYS A 433 3.96 -16.57 -37.37
N VAL A 434 4.67 -15.89 -38.28
CA VAL A 434 5.98 -16.31 -38.79
C VAL A 434 7.05 -15.35 -38.30
N ILE A 435 7.99 -15.87 -37.53
CA ILE A 435 9.03 -15.08 -36.86
C ILE A 435 10.36 -15.81 -36.95
N ASN A 436 11.39 -15.20 -37.53
CA ASN A 436 12.74 -15.77 -37.60
C ASN A 436 12.75 -17.24 -38.06
N ASN A 437 12.03 -17.57 -39.14
CA ASN A 437 11.84 -18.93 -39.66
C ASN A 437 11.10 -19.93 -38.74
N HIS A 438 10.34 -19.44 -37.76
CA HIS A 438 9.42 -20.24 -36.97
C HIS A 438 7.99 -19.89 -37.34
N VAL A 439 7.17 -20.90 -37.62
CA VAL A 439 5.72 -20.76 -37.82
C VAL A 439 5.03 -21.17 -36.53
N ILE A 440 4.18 -20.30 -36.02
CA ILE A 440 3.45 -20.51 -34.76
C ILE A 440 1.98 -20.34 -35.06
N GLN A 441 1.21 -21.40 -34.86
CA GLN A 441 -0.24 -21.31 -34.91
C GLN A 441 -0.73 -20.61 -33.65
N LEU A 442 -1.67 -19.68 -33.82
CA LEU A 442 -2.29 -18.96 -32.73
C LEU A 442 -3.56 -19.64 -32.29
N GLU A 443 -3.76 -19.69 -30.98
CA GLU A 443 -4.96 -20.20 -30.34
C GLU A 443 -6.09 -19.17 -30.49
N LYS A 444 -7.22 -19.59 -31.02
CA LYS A 444 -8.39 -18.75 -31.30
C LYS A 444 -9.37 -18.79 -30.15
N GLU A 445 -9.81 -17.62 -29.72
CA GLU A 445 -10.86 -17.40 -28.74
C GLU A 445 -11.93 -16.49 -29.35
N LEU A 446 -13.17 -16.99 -29.47
CA LEU A 446 -14.28 -16.25 -30.05
C LEU A 446 -14.97 -15.39 -28.98
N SER A 447 -15.37 -14.18 -29.35
CA SER A 447 -16.23 -13.34 -28.50
C SER A 447 -17.61 -13.96 -28.32
N GLU A 448 -18.29 -13.72 -27.19
CA GLU A 448 -19.65 -14.23 -26.91
C GLU A 448 -20.69 -13.85 -28.00
N ASP A 449 -20.51 -12.69 -28.65
CA ASP A 449 -21.38 -12.21 -29.73
C ASP A 449 -20.87 -12.57 -31.15
N GLU A 450 -19.84 -13.43 -31.27
CA GLU A 450 -19.20 -13.87 -32.53
C GLU A 450 -18.75 -12.74 -33.48
N ASN A 451 -18.64 -11.50 -32.99
CA ASN A 451 -18.28 -10.33 -33.79
C ASN A 451 -16.76 -10.14 -33.94
N TYR A 452 -15.97 -10.77 -33.07
CA TYR A 452 -14.51 -10.76 -33.14
C TYR A 452 -13.90 -12.07 -32.62
N ALA A 453 -12.65 -12.33 -32.99
CA ALA A 453 -11.85 -13.38 -32.40
C ALA A 453 -10.47 -12.87 -31.98
N ILE A 454 -9.99 -13.37 -30.85
CA ILE A 454 -8.66 -13.12 -30.34
C ILE A 454 -7.80 -14.35 -30.65
N PHE A 455 -6.71 -14.15 -31.36
CA PHE A 455 -5.70 -15.13 -31.69
C PHE A 455 -4.48 -14.89 -30.80
N THR A 456 -4.14 -15.88 -29.98
CA THR A 456 -3.07 -15.76 -28.98
C THR A 456 -1.96 -16.75 -29.27
N GLY A 457 -0.71 -16.33 -29.14
CA GLY A 457 0.46 -17.21 -29.20
C GLY A 457 1.48 -16.84 -28.14
N ILE A 458 2.32 -17.79 -27.74
CA ILE A 458 3.44 -17.54 -26.82
C ILE A 458 4.74 -17.73 -27.59
N LEU A 459 5.61 -16.73 -27.54
CA LEU A 459 6.93 -16.79 -28.16
C LEU A 459 7.99 -17.18 -27.13
N SER A 460 8.92 -18.04 -27.50
CA SER A 460 10.13 -18.29 -26.70
C SER A 460 11.16 -17.17 -26.93
N GLU A 461 11.99 -16.87 -25.93
CA GLU A 461 13.04 -15.85 -26.03
C GLU A 461 14.01 -16.09 -27.20
N ARG A 462 14.26 -17.36 -27.55
CA ARG A 462 15.08 -17.75 -28.71
C ARG A 462 14.48 -17.32 -30.05
N GLN A 463 13.15 -17.26 -30.15
CA GLN A 463 12.44 -16.88 -31.37
C GLN A 463 12.48 -15.38 -31.64
N VAL A 464 12.82 -14.54 -30.64
CA VAL A 464 12.73 -13.08 -30.71
C VAL A 464 14.10 -12.39 -30.53
N GLN A 465 15.21 -13.10 -30.80
CA GLN A 465 16.55 -12.53 -30.74
C GLN A 465 16.92 -11.83 -32.06
N GLY A 466 17.19 -10.51 -32.00
CA GLY A 466 17.67 -9.69 -33.12
C GLY A 466 16.59 -8.79 -33.75
N GLN A 467 16.96 -8.02 -34.80
CA GLN A 467 15.96 -7.35 -35.64
C GLN A 467 15.11 -8.42 -36.33
N THR A 468 13.86 -8.50 -35.91
CA THR A 468 12.99 -9.66 -36.18
C THR A 468 11.74 -9.17 -36.89
N ARG A 469 11.50 -9.69 -38.11
CA ARG A 469 10.27 -9.48 -38.88
C ARG A 469 9.20 -10.48 -38.42
N ILE A 470 7.95 -10.03 -38.29
CA ILE A 470 6.81 -10.85 -37.87
C ILE A 470 5.77 -10.81 -38.99
N ASP A 471 5.61 -11.90 -39.74
CA ASP A 471 4.57 -12.01 -40.76
C ASP A 471 3.33 -12.73 -40.18
N VAL A 472 2.12 -12.26 -40.49
CA VAL A 472 0.87 -12.87 -40.01
C VAL A 472 0.13 -13.50 -41.17
N ILE A 473 -0.22 -14.78 -41.07
CA ILE A 473 -0.86 -15.50 -42.16
C ILE A 473 -2.16 -16.08 -41.65
N ALA A 474 -3.29 -15.60 -42.18
CA ALA A 474 -4.61 -16.12 -41.87
C ALA A 474 -5.07 -17.02 -43.02
N ILE A 475 -5.37 -18.28 -42.72
CA ILE A 475 -5.85 -19.28 -43.68
C ILE A 475 -7.16 -19.90 -43.22
N HIS A 476 -7.89 -20.55 -44.12
CA HIS A 476 -9.13 -21.22 -43.75
C HIS A 476 -8.82 -22.48 -42.93
N GLU A 477 -9.68 -22.85 -41.97
CA GLU A 477 -9.46 -23.92 -40.96
C GLU A 477 -9.13 -25.32 -41.53
N ASN A 478 -9.34 -25.54 -42.84
CA ASN A 478 -9.06 -26.79 -43.53
C ASN A 478 -7.68 -26.81 -44.22
N GLU A 479 -6.86 -25.78 -44.03
CA GLU A 479 -5.55 -25.61 -44.67
C GLU A 479 -4.44 -25.68 -43.62
N GLN A 480 -3.27 -26.20 -44.01
CA GLN A 480 -2.11 -26.27 -43.10
C GLN A 480 -0.89 -25.57 -43.70
N LEU A 481 -0.21 -24.79 -42.85
CA LEU A 481 0.98 -24.06 -43.20
C LEU A 481 2.24 -24.73 -42.63
N HIS A 482 3.20 -25.03 -43.50
CA HIS A 482 4.49 -25.63 -43.13
C HIS A 482 5.65 -24.77 -43.66
N LEU A 483 6.75 -24.65 -42.91
CA LEU A 483 7.96 -23.98 -43.38
C LEU A 483 9.14 -24.97 -43.35
N THR A 484 9.72 -25.24 -44.51
CA THR A 484 10.88 -26.15 -44.66
C THR A 484 11.93 -25.51 -45.58
N ASN A 485 13.18 -25.41 -45.15
CA ASN A 485 14.28 -24.84 -45.96
C ASN A 485 13.98 -23.46 -46.58
N ASN A 486 13.38 -22.54 -45.80
CA ASN A 486 12.92 -21.22 -46.26
C ASN A 486 11.88 -21.27 -47.38
N ILE A 487 11.11 -22.36 -47.48
CA ILE A 487 9.98 -22.47 -48.40
C ILE A 487 8.73 -22.64 -47.55
N LEU A 488 7.82 -21.67 -47.69
CA LEU A 488 6.50 -21.69 -47.07
C LEU A 488 5.59 -22.53 -47.96
N THR A 489 5.03 -23.59 -47.39
CA THR A 489 4.17 -24.55 -48.08
C THR A 489 2.76 -24.50 -47.48
N LEU A 490 1.79 -24.09 -48.28
CA LEU A 490 0.37 -24.15 -47.95
C LEU A 490 -0.22 -25.43 -48.56
N ASN A 491 -0.79 -26.28 -47.70
CA ASN A 491 -1.49 -27.49 -48.12
C ASN A 491 -3.00 -27.23 -48.10
N ILE A 492 -3.60 -27.09 -49.28
CA ILE A 492 -5.04 -26.82 -49.46
C ILE A 492 -5.75 -28.15 -49.70
N GLN A 493 -6.91 -28.37 -49.07
CA GLN A 493 -7.76 -29.53 -49.37
C GLN A 493 -8.18 -29.53 -50.85
N LYS A 494 -7.39 -30.23 -51.69
CA LYS A 494 -7.62 -30.70 -53.09
C LYS A 494 -6.27 -31.02 -53.80
N ASP A 495 -5.31 -31.63 -53.11
CA ASP A 495 -3.97 -31.99 -53.67
C ASP A 495 -3.18 -30.82 -54.30
N ARG A 496 -3.51 -29.57 -53.95
CA ARG A 496 -2.78 -28.38 -54.38
C ARG A 496 -1.78 -27.98 -53.31
N ILE A 497 -0.51 -28.14 -53.62
CA ILE A 497 0.61 -27.67 -52.80
C ILE A 497 1.12 -26.37 -53.41
N ILE A 498 0.99 -25.27 -52.66
CA ILE A 498 1.58 -23.99 -53.05
C ILE A 498 2.84 -23.81 -52.22
N SER A 499 3.98 -23.65 -52.90
CA SER A 499 5.30 -23.50 -52.28
C SER A 499 5.94 -22.19 -52.71
N VAL A 500 6.19 -21.28 -51.76
CA VAL A 500 6.77 -19.96 -52.03
C VAL A 500 8.10 -19.83 -51.28
N PRO A 501 9.20 -19.41 -51.95
CA PRO A 501 10.43 -19.06 -51.26
C PRO A 501 10.20 -17.89 -50.31
N PHE A 502 10.53 -18.06 -49.03
CA PHE A 502 10.32 -17.09 -47.96
C PHE A 502 10.96 -15.73 -48.28
N SER A 503 12.11 -15.72 -48.97
CA SER A 503 12.80 -14.50 -49.44
C SER A 503 12.09 -13.74 -50.58
N ARG A 504 10.98 -14.25 -51.12
CA ARG A 504 10.19 -13.64 -52.21
C ARG A 504 8.80 -13.18 -51.78
N LEU A 505 8.47 -13.24 -50.50
CA LEU A 505 7.27 -12.60 -49.94
C LEU A 505 7.47 -11.08 -49.96
N SER A 506 7.16 -10.46 -51.10
CA SER A 506 6.95 -9.02 -51.23
C SER A 506 5.71 -8.78 -52.11
N LEU A 507 4.61 -8.37 -51.48
CA LEU A 507 3.42 -7.63 -51.97
C LEU A 507 2.82 -7.85 -53.40
N LYS A 508 3.31 -8.74 -54.27
CA LYS A 508 2.82 -8.84 -55.66
C LYS A 508 2.66 -10.24 -56.27
N ASN A 509 3.11 -11.32 -55.62
CA ASN A 509 3.29 -12.60 -56.32
C ASN A 509 2.56 -13.80 -55.71
N LEU A 510 1.32 -13.64 -55.26
CA LEU A 510 0.37 -14.75 -55.20
C LEU A 510 -0.87 -14.40 -56.02
N ILE A 511 -0.75 -14.62 -57.33
CA ILE A 511 -1.89 -14.78 -58.22
C ILE A 511 -1.73 -16.21 -58.75
N PRO A 512 -2.73 -17.10 -58.63
CA PRO A 512 -2.70 -18.34 -59.35
C PRO A 512 -2.79 -18.04 -60.85
N VAL A 513 -1.68 -18.25 -61.58
CA VAL A 513 -1.73 -18.41 -63.03
C VAL A 513 -2.39 -19.76 -63.28
N VAL A 514 -3.64 -19.72 -63.73
CA VAL A 514 -4.32 -20.86 -64.32
C VAL A 514 -3.51 -21.32 -65.54
N SER A 515 -3.13 -22.59 -65.58
CA SER A 515 -2.96 -23.34 -66.83
C SER A 515 -3.97 -24.47 -66.87
#